data_AF-A0A9P6FLQ5-F1
#
_entry.id   AF-A0A9P6FLQ5-F1
#
_cell.length_a   1.000
_cell.length_b   1.000
_cell.length_c   1.000
_cell.angle_alpha   90.00
_cell.angle_beta   90.00
_cell.angle_gamma   90.00
#
_symmetry.space_group_name_H-M   'P 1'
#
loop_
_entity.id
_entity.type
_entity.pdbx_description
1 polymer ?
#
loop_
_entity_poly.entity_id
_entity_poly.type
_entity_poly.pdbx_seq_one_letter_code
_entity_poly.pdbx_strand_id
1 'polypeptide(L)'
;MSLTLSAERAVAINAVLAASKVCQRVFTKLVNGETITKKDKSPVTIADYSAQAVVNSVLGQSFPLDPIVGEEDSKDLRGDEGRAMREKVLELANTGLDAPLSEQS
;
A
#
# COMPACT_ATOMS: atom_id res chain seq x y z
N MET A 1 -12.10 33.44 -2.10
CA MET A 1 -11.47 32.72 -0.96
C MET A 1 -10.67 31.59 -1.59
N SER A 2 -9.35 31.62 -1.48
CA SER A 2 -8.48 30.61 -2.11
C SER A 2 -8.84 29.23 -1.54
N LEU A 3 -9.20 28.27 -2.40
CA LEU A 3 -9.36 26.86 -2.03
C LEU A 3 -7.96 26.24 -1.89
N THR A 4 -7.20 26.73 -0.93
CA THR A 4 -5.92 26.16 -0.51
C THR A 4 -6.15 24.69 -0.19
N LEU A 5 -5.40 23.79 -0.85
CA LEU A 5 -5.43 22.33 -0.73
C LEU A 5 -6.49 21.55 -1.55
N SER A 6 -7.13 22.16 -2.55
CA SER A 6 -8.13 21.45 -3.36
C SER A 6 -7.56 20.26 -4.16
N ALA A 7 -6.34 20.38 -4.69
CA ALA A 7 -5.67 19.30 -5.42
C ALA A 7 -5.25 18.18 -4.46
N GLU A 8 -4.64 18.54 -3.35
CA GLU A 8 -4.18 17.67 -2.27
C GLU A 8 -5.34 16.86 -1.70
N ARG A 9 -6.50 17.50 -1.47
CA ARG A 9 -7.72 16.81 -1.04
C ARG A 9 -8.18 15.78 -2.07
N ALA A 10 -8.21 16.14 -3.36
CA ALA A 10 -8.66 15.22 -4.41
C ALA A 10 -7.73 14.00 -4.51
N VAL A 11 -6.42 14.21 -4.47
CA VAL A 11 -5.41 13.15 -4.49
C VAL A 11 -5.51 12.28 -3.24
N ALA A 12 -5.67 12.87 -2.05
CA ALA A 12 -5.80 12.13 -0.80
C ALA A 12 -7.05 11.23 -0.79
N ILE A 13 -8.19 11.71 -1.31
CA ILE A 13 -9.40 10.91 -1.46
C ILE A 13 -9.14 9.72 -2.39
N ASN A 14 -8.48 9.94 -3.53
CA ASN A 14 -8.14 8.88 -4.47
C ASN A 14 -7.21 7.84 -3.85
N ALA A 15 -6.18 8.28 -3.11
CA ALA A 15 -5.25 7.41 -2.39
C ALA A 15 -5.97 6.53 -1.37
N VAL A 16 -6.84 7.12 -0.53
CA VAL A 16 -7.60 6.38 0.49
C VAL A 16 -8.60 5.41 -0.14
N LEU A 17 -9.27 5.80 -1.22
CA LEU A 17 -10.19 4.91 -1.96
C LEU A 17 -9.46 3.71 -2.54
N ALA A 18 -8.28 3.91 -3.13
CA ALA A 18 -7.45 2.84 -3.66
C ALA A 18 -6.98 1.89 -2.54
N ALA A 19 -6.45 2.44 -1.44
CA ALA A 19 -6.00 1.65 -0.29
C ALA A 19 -7.15 0.86 0.36
N SER A 20 -8.33 1.47 0.50
CA SER A 20 -9.53 0.80 1.04
C SER A 20 -9.95 -0.41 0.20
N LYS A 21 -9.84 -0.31 -1.14
CA LYS A 21 -10.11 -1.46 -2.04
C LYS A 21 -9.11 -2.58 -1.82
N VAL A 22 -7.84 -2.26 -1.62
CA VAL A 22 -6.80 -3.27 -1.32
C VAL A 22 -7.09 -3.96 0.01
N CYS A 23 -7.35 -3.21 1.09
CA CYS A 23 -7.66 -3.78 2.39
C CYS A 23 -8.89 -4.71 2.34
N GLN A 24 -9.94 -4.32 1.61
CA GLN A 24 -11.11 -5.18 1.40
C GLN A 24 -10.75 -6.47 0.66
N ARG A 25 -9.95 -6.39 -0.41
CA ARG A 25 -9.52 -7.58 -1.18
C ARG A 25 -8.67 -8.51 -0.34
N VAL A 26 -7.73 -7.97 0.44
CA VAL A 26 -6.91 -8.74 1.38
C VAL A 26 -7.82 -9.46 2.38
N PHE A 27 -8.75 -8.73 3.02
CA PHE A 27 -9.71 -9.31 3.95
C PHE A 27 -10.53 -10.43 3.31
N THR A 28 -11.06 -10.23 2.09
CA THR A 28 -11.79 -11.28 1.37
C THR A 28 -10.93 -12.51 1.09
N LYS A 29 -9.68 -12.35 0.65
CA LYS A 29 -8.76 -13.49 0.42
C LYS A 29 -8.51 -14.27 1.72
N LEU A 30 -8.35 -13.57 2.84
CA LEU A 30 -8.12 -14.17 4.15
C LEU A 30 -9.33 -14.93 4.68
N VAL A 31 -10.53 -14.34 4.57
CA VAL A 31 -11.79 -14.99 4.98
C VAL A 31 -12.05 -16.25 4.13
N ASN A 32 -11.61 -16.27 2.86
CA ASN A 32 -11.76 -17.40 1.96
C ASN A 32 -10.71 -18.51 2.15
N GLY A 33 -9.86 -18.45 3.17
CA GLY A 33 -8.97 -19.54 3.56
C GLY A 33 -7.59 -19.54 2.92
N GLU A 34 -7.20 -18.48 2.20
CA GLU A 34 -5.79 -18.21 1.91
C GLU A 34 -5.12 -17.66 3.19
N THR A 35 -5.07 -18.47 4.25
CA THR A 35 -4.46 -18.07 5.52
C THR A 35 -2.94 -18.04 5.34
N ILE A 36 -2.42 -16.88 4.94
CA ILE A 36 -0.98 -16.61 4.88
C ILE A 36 -0.50 -16.45 6.33
N THR A 37 -0.31 -17.56 7.02
CA THR A 37 0.23 -17.57 8.38
C THR A 37 1.64 -18.13 8.33
N LYS A 38 2.64 -17.25 8.28
CA LYS A 38 4.00 -17.58 8.75
C LYS A 38 4.19 -16.99 10.13
N LYS A 39 4.96 -17.73 10.93
CA LYS A 39 4.89 -17.84 12.39
C LYS A 39 4.97 -16.56 13.23
N ASP A 40 5.27 -15.38 12.68
CA ASP A 40 5.42 -14.16 13.48
C ASP A 40 4.80 -12.88 12.87
N LYS A 41 4.15 -12.90 11.70
CA LYS A 41 3.55 -11.66 11.11
C LYS A 41 2.19 -11.96 10.51
N SER A 42 1.16 -11.50 11.21
CA SER A 42 -0.25 -11.79 10.92
C SER A 42 -0.68 -11.23 9.56
N PRO A 43 -1.80 -11.70 8.99
CA PRO A 43 -2.36 -11.16 7.76
C PRO A 43 -2.58 -9.64 7.72
N VAL A 44 -2.71 -9.04 8.91
CA VAL A 44 -2.87 -7.60 9.12
C VAL A 44 -1.65 -6.85 8.59
N THR A 45 -0.44 -7.35 8.87
CA THR A 45 0.82 -6.72 8.46
C THR A 45 0.96 -6.59 6.94
N ILE A 46 0.53 -7.59 6.16
CA ILE A 46 0.59 -7.50 4.69
C ILE A 46 -0.42 -6.48 4.16
N ALA A 47 -1.60 -6.38 4.79
CA ALA A 47 -2.60 -5.38 4.44
C ALA A 47 -2.08 -3.96 4.70
N ASP A 48 -1.43 -3.75 5.85
CA ASP A 48 -0.88 -2.46 6.27
C ASP A 48 0.23 -2.00 5.30
N TYR A 49 1.20 -2.87 5.00
CA TYR A 49 2.24 -2.59 4.00
C TYR A 49 1.64 -2.29 2.61
N SER A 50 0.63 -3.03 2.19
CA SER A 50 0.00 -2.84 0.87
C SER A 50 -0.77 -1.52 0.81
N ALA A 51 -1.49 -1.16 1.88
CA ALA A 51 -2.22 0.09 1.99
C ALA A 51 -1.26 1.29 1.96
N GLN A 52 -0.18 1.23 2.75
CA GLN A 52 0.83 2.29 2.77
C GLN A 52 1.54 2.42 1.43
N ALA A 53 1.88 1.32 0.74
CA ALA A 53 2.48 1.36 -0.59
C ALA A 53 1.58 2.06 -1.63
N VAL A 54 0.27 1.79 -1.59
CA VAL A 54 -0.72 2.45 -2.47
C VAL A 54 -0.80 3.94 -2.18
N VAL A 55 -0.92 4.33 -0.90
CA VAL A 55 -0.98 5.74 -0.52
C VAL A 55 0.28 6.48 -0.93
N ASN A 56 1.45 5.92 -0.62
CA ASN A 56 2.74 6.52 -0.95
C ASN A 56 2.92 6.69 -2.46
N SER A 57 2.48 5.71 -3.25
CA SER A 57 2.56 5.77 -4.71
C SER A 57 1.69 6.89 -5.29
N VAL A 58 0.42 6.97 -4.88
CA VAL A 58 -0.51 7.99 -5.38
C VAL A 58 -0.05 9.40 -4.99
N LEU A 59 0.42 9.56 -3.74
CA LEU A 59 0.96 10.83 -3.26
C LEU A 59 2.28 11.18 -3.98
N GLY A 60 3.23 10.25 -4.09
CA GLY A 60 4.52 10.50 -4.72
C GLY A 60 4.44 10.81 -6.21
N GLN A 61 3.45 10.25 -6.92
CA GLN A 61 3.17 10.59 -8.32
C GLN A 61 2.62 12.02 -8.46
N SER A 62 1.83 12.49 -7.49
CA SER A 62 1.17 13.80 -7.53
C SER A 62 2.02 14.92 -6.93
N PHE A 63 2.81 14.59 -5.90
CA PHE A 63 3.61 15.50 -5.08
C PHE A 63 5.01 14.89 -4.83
N PRO A 64 5.86 14.77 -5.86
CA PRO A 64 7.14 14.05 -5.79
C PRO A 64 8.17 14.67 -4.84
N LEU A 65 7.95 15.91 -4.41
CA LEU A 65 8.84 16.63 -3.48
C LEU A 65 8.34 16.58 -2.03
N ASP A 66 7.13 16.07 -1.80
CA ASP A 66 6.53 16.06 -0.47
C ASP A 66 7.06 14.85 0.31
N PRO A 67 7.63 15.06 1.52
CA PRO A 67 8.03 13.96 2.36
C PRO A 67 6.80 13.23 2.91
N ILE A 68 6.89 11.91 2.99
CA ILE A 68 5.82 11.07 3.55
C ILE A 68 6.28 10.49 4.88
N VAL A 69 5.45 10.66 5.90
CA VAL A 69 5.61 10.00 7.21
C VAL A 69 4.61 8.84 7.27
N GLY A 70 5.12 7.62 7.20
CA GLY A 70 4.35 6.38 7.34
C GLY A 70 4.63 5.69 8.68
N GLU A 71 3.73 4.78 9.07
CA GLU A 71 3.90 3.95 10.28
C GLU A 71 4.88 2.80 10.03
N GLU A 72 4.77 2.16 8.87
CA GLU A 72 5.54 0.97 8.53
C GLU A 72 6.91 1.31 7.90
N ASP A 73 7.96 0.58 8.33
CA ASP A 73 9.30 0.71 7.78
C ASP A 73 9.56 -0.38 6.73
N SER A 74 10.07 0.02 5.55
CA SER A 74 10.50 -0.90 4.49
C SER A 74 11.60 -1.91 4.89
N LYS A 75 12.22 -1.79 6.07
CA LYS A 75 13.27 -2.72 6.55
C LYS A 75 12.89 -4.19 6.42
N ASP A 76 11.64 -4.54 6.74
CA ASP A 76 11.15 -5.92 6.67
C ASP A 76 10.94 -6.43 5.23
N LEU A 77 10.92 -5.53 4.24
CA LEU A 77 10.72 -5.82 2.82
C LEU A 77 12.05 -5.88 2.03
N ARG A 78 13.17 -5.54 2.69
CA ARG A 78 14.50 -5.48 2.07
C ARG A 78 15.23 -6.82 2.17
N GLY A 79 16.23 -6.98 1.30
CA GLY A 79 17.05 -8.20 1.23
C GLY A 79 16.28 -9.43 0.71
N ASP A 80 16.95 -10.58 0.75
CA ASP A 80 16.36 -11.84 0.29
C ASP A 80 15.32 -12.39 1.27
N GLU A 81 15.48 -12.11 2.57
CA GLU A 81 14.54 -12.54 3.61
C GLU A 81 13.17 -11.84 3.46
N GLY A 82 13.15 -10.58 3.05
CA GLY A 82 11.93 -9.80 2.80
C GLY A 82 11.29 -10.03 1.43
N ARG A 83 11.94 -10.75 0.51
CA ARG A 83 11.51 -10.88 -0.89
C ARG A 83 10.08 -11.40 -1.03
N ALA A 84 9.76 -12.50 -0.36
CA ALA A 84 8.43 -13.11 -0.45
C ALA A 84 7.32 -12.18 0.09
N MET A 85 7.62 -11.39 1.13
CA MET A 85 6.68 -10.40 1.66
C MET A 85 6.52 -9.23 0.68
N ARG A 86 7.63 -8.73 0.12
CA ARG A 86 7.63 -7.67 -0.90
C ARG A 86 6.83 -8.05 -2.15
N GLU A 87 7.04 -9.25 -2.67
CA GLU A 87 6.28 -9.77 -3.82
C GLU A 87 4.77 -9.80 -3.52
N LYS A 88 4.37 -10.23 -2.32
CA LYS A 88 2.97 -10.25 -1.90
C LYS A 88 2.38 -8.85 -1.74
N VAL A 89 3.12 -7.94 -1.11
CA VAL A 89 2.73 -6.54 -0.98
C VAL A 89 2.53 -5.91 -2.36
N LEU A 90 3.45 -6.17 -3.29
CA LEU A 90 3.36 -5.66 -4.66
C LEU A 90 2.15 -6.24 -5.40
N GLU A 91 1.94 -7.56 -5.31
CA GLU A 91 0.77 -8.23 -5.88
C GLU A 91 -0.53 -7.58 -5.40
N LEU A 92 -0.66 -7.37 -4.09
CA LEU A 92 -1.88 -6.87 -3.47
C LEU A 92 -2.08 -5.37 -3.71
N ALA A 93 -1.03 -4.55 -3.60
CA ALA A 93 -1.09 -3.12 -3.88
C ALA A 93 -1.55 -2.85 -5.32
N ASN A 94 -1.03 -3.62 -6.28
CA ASN A 94 -1.40 -3.51 -7.70
C ASN A 94 -2.85 -3.87 -8.01
N THR A 95 -3.56 -4.52 -7.07
CA THR A 95 -4.99 -4.77 -7.23
C THR A 95 -5.84 -3.50 -7.07
N GLY A 96 -5.32 -2.49 -6.37
CA GLY A 96 -6.01 -1.22 -6.09
C GLY A 96 -5.58 -0.04 -6.95
N LEU A 97 -4.60 -0.22 -7.83
CA LEU A 97 -4.00 0.83 -8.66
C LEU A 97 -4.31 0.61 -10.15
N ASP A 98 -4.53 1.70 -10.87
CA ASP A 98 -4.69 1.66 -12.33
C ASP A 98 -3.35 1.52 -13.05
N ALA A 99 -2.28 2.08 -12.47
CA ALA A 99 -0.89 1.92 -12.92
C ALA A 99 -0.14 1.00 -11.93
N PRO A 100 0.42 -0.13 -12.39
CA PRO A 100 1.08 -1.07 -11.50
C PRO A 100 2.40 -0.53 -10.98
N LEU A 101 2.65 -0.76 -9.69
CA LEU A 101 3.94 -0.60 -9.04
C LEU A 101 4.93 -1.66 -9.51
N SER A 102 6.19 -1.26 -9.57
CA SER A 102 7.37 -2.12 -9.70
C SER A 102 8.14 -2.18 -8.37
N GLU A 103 9.04 -3.15 -8.20
CA GLU A 103 9.88 -3.28 -7.00
C GLU A 103 10.80 -2.08 -6.72
N GLN A 104 10.98 -1.18 -7.70
CA GLN A 104 11.90 -0.03 -7.63
C GLN A 104 11.18 1.30 -7.42
N SER A 105 9.85 1.28 -7.31
CA SER A 105 8.98 2.47 -7.26
C SER A 105 8.86 3.06 -5.87
#